data_AF-A0A351X9M6-F1
#
_entry.id   AF-A0A351X9M6-F1
#
_cell.length_a   1.000
_cell.length_b   1.000
_cell.length_c   1.000
_cell.angle_alpha   90.00
_cell.angle_beta   90.00
_cell.angle_gamma   90.00
#
_symmetry.space_group_name_H-M   'P 1'
#
loop_
_entity.id
_entity.type
_entity.pdbx_description
1 polymer ?
#
loop_
_entity_poly.entity_id
_entity_poly.type
_entity_poly.pdbx_seq_one_letter_code
_entity_poly.pdbx_strand_id
1 'polypeptide(L)'
;MNSSIHFLNTGNSDCIILESNGHFAMIDAAEDTDYPADKPHLKLKGYEKEVCDYLLKNCTDGNGLVTLDFILGTHCHSDHIGGFDTVINHPNIIVKKAFLKPYHEENIFIMERKRWDNKEVY
;
A
#
# COMPACT_ATOMS: atom_id res chain seq x y z
N MET A 1 -25.19 -4.61 9.00
CA MET A 1 -24.22 -4.46 7.89
C MET A 1 -23.38 -3.26 8.22
N ASN A 2 -22.05 -3.43 8.28
CA ASN A 2 -21.13 -2.35 8.64
C ASN A 2 -20.60 -1.67 7.37
N SER A 3 -20.31 -0.39 7.49
CA SER A 3 -19.59 0.38 6.48
C SER A 3 -18.70 1.37 7.21
N SER A 4 -17.41 1.33 6.89
CA SER A 4 -16.38 2.04 7.63
C SER A 4 -15.28 2.47 6.68
N ILE A 5 -14.58 3.53 7.07
CA ILE A 5 -13.31 3.92 6.49
C ILE A 5 -12.27 3.86 7.61
N HIS A 6 -11.18 3.15 7.37
CA HIS A 6 -10.12 2.95 8.34
C HIS A 6 -8.86 3.63 7.83
N PHE A 7 -8.50 4.76 8.42
CA PHE A 7 -7.21 5.41 8.19
C PHE A 7 -6.18 4.74 9.10
N LEU A 8 -5.22 4.03 8.52
CA LEU A 8 -4.17 3.40 9.31
C LEU A 8 -3.18 4.47 9.79
N ASN A 9 -2.67 4.29 11.01
CA ASN A 9 -1.68 5.20 11.57
C ASN A 9 -0.28 4.81 11.06
N THR A 10 0.07 5.31 9.88
CA THR A 10 1.31 5.00 9.16
C THR A 10 2.25 6.20 9.09
N GLY A 11 2.18 7.10 10.08
CA GLY A 11 3.01 8.30 10.09
C GLY A 11 2.59 9.31 9.02
N ASN A 12 3.55 9.77 8.21
CA ASN A 12 3.31 10.72 7.11
C ASN A 12 3.15 9.98 5.77
N SER A 13 2.44 8.85 5.77
CA SER A 13 2.18 8.02 4.60
C SER A 13 0.71 7.61 4.59
N ASP A 14 0.19 7.15 3.45
CA ASP A 14 -1.23 6.87 3.29
C ASP A 14 -1.50 5.36 3.18
N CYS A 15 -2.42 4.88 4.01
CA CYS A 15 -3.07 3.57 3.82
C CYS A 15 -4.49 3.61 4.38
N ILE A 16 -5.47 3.35 3.53
CA ILE A 16 -6.89 3.45 3.85
C ILE A 16 -7.59 2.14 3.50
N ILE A 17 -8.27 1.55 4.47
CA ILE A 17 -9.13 0.37 4.23
C ILE A 17 -10.59 0.83 4.14
N LEU A 18 -11.24 0.46 3.05
CA LEU A 18 -12.67 0.62 2.86
C LEU A 18 -13.37 -0.67 3.25
N GLU A 19 -14.38 -0.59 4.11
CA GLU A 19 -15.24 -1.71 4.47
C GLU A 19 -16.68 -1.40 4.02
N SER A 20 -17.30 -2.33 3.31
CA SER A 20 -18.72 -2.22 2.96
C SER A 20 -19.38 -3.59 2.91
N ASN A 21 -20.31 -3.87 3.83
CA ASN A 21 -21.08 -5.11 3.86
C ASN A 21 -20.20 -6.39 3.87
N GLY A 22 -19.08 -6.36 4.60
CA GLY A 22 -18.13 -7.48 4.67
C GLY A 22 -17.16 -7.58 3.49
N HIS A 23 -17.24 -6.65 2.53
CA HIS A 23 -16.24 -6.48 1.48
C HIS A 23 -15.19 -5.46 1.90
N PHE A 24 -13.96 -5.68 1.46
CA PHE A 24 -12.82 -4.82 1.74
C PHE A 24 -12.15 -4.33 0.45
N ALA A 25 -11.66 -3.11 0.47
CA ALA A 25 -10.75 -2.57 -0.53
C ALA A 25 -9.69 -1.70 0.15
N MET A 26 -8.58 -1.46 -0.53
CA MET A 26 -7.45 -0.69 0.01
C MET A 26 -7.08 0.45 -0.94
N ILE A 27 -6.87 1.64 -0.38
CA ILE A 27 -6.33 2.81 -1.09
C ILE A 27 -4.96 3.09 -0.47
N ASP A 28 -3.91 2.98 -1.29
CA ASP A 28 -2.51 3.07 -0.87
C ASP A 28 -2.13 2.02 0.21
N ALA A 29 -0.84 1.80 0.45
CA ALA A 29 -0.28 0.78 1.33
C ALA A 29 0.92 1.28 2.14
N ALA A 30 0.98 2.59 2.39
CA ALA A 30 1.99 3.26 3.19
C ALA A 30 3.42 3.07 2.65
N GLU A 31 4.36 3.67 3.37
CA GLU A 31 5.80 3.47 3.20
C GLU A 31 6.21 2.05 3.59
N ASP A 32 7.23 1.52 2.95
CA ASP A 32 7.83 0.23 3.28
C ASP A 32 9.32 0.36 3.66
N THR A 33 10.01 -0.77 3.86
CA THR A 33 11.42 -0.77 4.23
C THR A 33 12.37 -0.96 3.05
N ASP A 34 11.88 -1.25 1.85
CA ASP A 34 12.70 -1.28 0.65
C ASP A 34 12.97 0.14 0.14
N TYR A 35 14.15 0.35 -0.42
CA TYR A 35 14.58 1.65 -0.94
C TYR A 35 15.73 1.46 -1.94
N PRO A 36 15.99 2.45 -2.83
CA PRO A 36 17.04 2.34 -3.82
C PRO A 36 18.41 2.42 -3.12
N ALA A 37 19.30 1.47 -3.40
CA ALA A 37 20.61 1.38 -2.75
C ALA A 37 21.49 2.63 -2.98
N ASP A 38 21.30 3.34 -4.09
CA ASP A 38 21.98 4.59 -4.43
C ASP A 38 21.34 5.84 -3.79
N LYS A 39 20.23 5.67 -3.05
CA LYS A 39 19.51 6.73 -2.33
C LYS A 39 19.28 6.39 -0.85
N PRO A 40 20.34 6.22 -0.04
CA PRO A 40 20.22 5.83 1.37
C PRO A 40 19.48 6.85 2.25
N HIS A 41 19.33 8.09 1.79
CA HIS A 41 18.51 9.10 2.49
C HIS A 41 16.99 8.82 2.40
N LEU A 42 16.58 7.88 1.54
CA LEU A 42 15.22 7.35 1.45
C LEU A 42 15.00 6.10 2.30
N LYS A 43 15.98 5.71 3.12
CA LYS A 43 15.78 4.67 4.13
C LYS A 43 14.83 5.18 5.22
N LEU A 44 13.54 5.05 4.97
CA LEU A 44 12.48 5.50 5.85
C LEU A 44 11.99 4.36 6.74
N LYS A 45 11.07 4.68 7.65
CA LYS A 45 10.40 3.67 8.46
C LYS A 45 9.26 3.10 7.62
N GLY A 46 9.32 1.81 7.31
CA GLY A 46 8.22 1.08 6.71
C GLY A 46 7.11 0.71 7.69
N TYR A 47 5.93 0.47 7.14
CA TYR A 47 4.68 0.10 7.82
C TYR A 47 4.02 -1.13 7.21
N GLU A 48 4.68 -1.81 6.26
CA GLU A 48 4.18 -2.94 5.49
C GLU A 48 3.72 -4.10 6.39
N LYS A 49 4.41 -4.29 7.53
CA LYS A 49 4.03 -5.28 8.55
C LYS A 49 2.76 -4.86 9.28
N GLU A 50 2.68 -3.62 9.75
CA GLU A 50 1.50 -3.08 10.44
C GLU A 50 0.25 -3.11 9.53
N VAL A 51 0.41 -2.84 8.23
CA VAL A 51 -0.65 -2.94 7.22
C VAL A 51 -1.13 -4.39 7.10
N CYS A 52 -0.22 -5.34 6.89
CA CYS A 52 -0.59 -6.77 6.80
C CYS A 52 -1.24 -7.29 8.09
N ASP A 53 -0.66 -6.97 9.26
CA ASP A 53 -1.21 -7.36 10.56
C ASP A 53 -2.64 -6.83 10.75
N TYR A 54 -2.89 -5.58 10.33
CA TYR A 54 -4.22 -4.99 10.39
C TYR A 54 -5.22 -5.73 9.50
N LEU A 55 -4.86 -5.99 8.24
CA LEU A 55 -5.70 -6.73 7.29
C LEU A 55 -6.02 -8.13 7.82
N LEU A 56 -5.01 -8.89 8.26
CA LEU A 56 -5.19 -10.25 8.78
C LEU A 56 -6.03 -10.27 10.05
N LYS A 57 -5.91 -9.26 10.91
CA LYS A 57 -6.67 -9.21 12.16
C LYS A 57 -8.14 -8.83 11.95
N ASN A 58 -8.42 -7.92 11.01
CA ASN A 58 -9.73 -7.26 10.92
C ASN A 58 -10.54 -7.62 9.67
N CYS A 59 -9.90 -8.15 8.63
CA CYS A 59 -10.50 -8.39 7.31
C CYS A 59 -10.52 -9.87 6.91
N THR A 60 -10.06 -10.77 7.79
CA THR A 60 -10.00 -12.21 7.53
C THR A 60 -11.39 -12.84 7.56
N ASP A 61 -11.66 -13.67 6.57
CA ASP A 61 -12.88 -14.47 6.45
C ASP A 61 -12.82 -15.77 7.27
N GLY A 62 -13.89 -16.58 7.19
CA GLY A 62 -13.97 -17.86 7.89
C GLY A 62 -12.95 -18.92 7.42
N ASN A 63 -12.26 -18.71 6.30
CA ASN A 63 -11.23 -19.60 5.76
C ASN A 63 -9.81 -19.15 6.12
N GLY A 64 -9.65 -18.04 6.86
CA GLY A 64 -8.34 -17.50 7.18
C GLY A 64 -7.73 -16.66 6.06
N LEU A 65 -8.55 -16.15 5.12
CA LEU A 65 -8.12 -15.36 3.98
C LEU A 65 -8.69 -13.93 4.06
N VAL A 66 -7.86 -12.94 3.71
CA VAL A 66 -8.31 -11.58 3.43
C VAL A 66 -8.57 -11.48 1.94
N THR A 67 -9.74 -10.96 1.56
CA THR A 67 -10.04 -10.67 0.16
C THR A 67 -10.24 -9.17 -0.02
N LEU A 68 -9.36 -8.55 -0.81
CA LEU A 68 -9.49 -7.18 -1.26
C LEU A 68 -10.11 -7.18 -2.66
N ASP A 69 -11.32 -6.62 -2.78
CA ASP A 69 -12.02 -6.50 -4.05
C ASP A 69 -11.24 -5.63 -5.04
N PHE A 70 -10.56 -4.61 -4.53
CA PHE A 70 -9.53 -3.91 -5.26
C PHE A 70 -8.51 -3.26 -4.33
N ILE A 71 -7.34 -2.98 -4.90
CA ILE A 71 -6.40 -1.99 -4.41
C ILE A 71 -6.33 -0.82 -5.38
N LEU A 72 -6.07 0.38 -4.89
CA LEU A 72 -5.90 1.58 -5.70
C LEU A 72 -4.67 2.34 -5.22
N GLY A 73 -3.70 2.51 -6.10
CA GLY A 73 -2.56 3.41 -5.86
C GLY A 73 -2.89 4.81 -6.40
N THR A 74 -2.80 5.82 -5.55
CA THR A 74 -3.07 7.21 -5.93
C THR A 74 -2.00 7.74 -6.89
N HIS A 75 -0.73 7.45 -6.57
CA HIS A 75 0.45 7.74 -7.36
C HIS A 75 1.63 6.88 -6.86
N CYS A 76 2.76 6.92 -7.56
CA CYS A 76 3.83 5.96 -7.37
C CYS A 76 4.86 6.31 -6.29
N HIS A 77 4.57 7.23 -5.36
CA HIS A 77 5.50 7.53 -4.28
C HIS A 77 5.50 6.41 -3.24
N SER A 78 6.65 6.15 -2.63
CA SER A 78 6.85 5.07 -1.65
C SER A 78 5.94 5.21 -0.43
N ASP A 79 5.69 6.43 0.05
CA ASP A 79 4.74 6.73 1.12
C ASP A 79 3.25 6.50 0.75
N HIS A 80 2.99 6.00 -0.46
CA HIS A 80 1.67 5.58 -0.91
C HIS A 80 1.66 4.13 -1.37
N ILE A 81 2.63 3.68 -2.17
CA ILE A 81 2.57 2.35 -2.78
C ILE A 81 3.70 1.41 -2.36
N GLY A 82 4.56 1.84 -1.42
CA GLY A 82 5.69 1.05 -0.93
C GLY A 82 5.25 -0.33 -0.46
N GLY A 83 4.22 -0.42 0.38
CA GLY A 83 3.77 -1.71 0.91
C GLY A 83 2.93 -2.60 -0.03
N PHE A 84 2.70 -2.21 -1.29
CA PHE A 84 1.81 -2.99 -2.18
C PHE A 84 2.36 -4.37 -2.50
N ASP A 85 3.65 -4.49 -2.78
CA ASP A 85 4.28 -5.77 -3.09
C ASP A 85 4.09 -6.77 -1.93
N THR A 86 4.26 -6.30 -0.69
CA THR A 86 4.14 -7.06 0.54
C THR A 86 2.70 -7.54 0.72
N VAL A 87 1.72 -6.67 0.47
CA VAL A 87 0.29 -7.04 0.53
C VAL A 87 -0.08 -8.02 -0.58
N ILE A 88 0.37 -7.79 -1.82
CA ILE A 88 0.04 -8.63 -2.99
C ILE A 88 0.67 -10.01 -2.87
N ASN A 89 1.91 -10.10 -2.38
CA ASN A 89 2.65 -11.34 -2.25
C ASN A 89 2.34 -12.10 -0.94
N HIS A 90 1.54 -11.52 -0.04
CA HIS A 90 1.19 -12.19 1.22
C HIS A 90 0.30 -13.43 0.95
N PRO A 91 0.65 -14.62 1.48
CA PRO A 91 -0.03 -15.87 1.12
C PRO A 91 -1.51 -15.95 1.52
N ASN A 92 -1.92 -15.14 2.50
CA ASN A 92 -3.28 -15.09 3.02
C ASN A 92 -4.07 -13.85 2.56
N ILE A 93 -3.51 -13.00 1.68
CA ILE A 93 -4.21 -11.81 1.16
C ILE A 93 -4.44 -12.01 -0.33
N ILE A 94 -5.69 -11.90 -0.76
CA ILE A 94 -6.11 -12.06 -2.15
C ILE A 94 -6.55 -10.71 -2.67
N VAL A 95 -5.79 -10.17 -3.63
CA VAL A 95 -6.15 -8.95 -4.37
C VAL A 95 -6.81 -9.34 -5.68
N LYS A 96 -8.09 -8.99 -5.86
CA LYS A 96 -8.81 -9.31 -7.11
C LYS A 96 -8.46 -8.37 -8.26
N LYS A 97 -8.14 -7.11 -7.96
CA LYS A 97 -7.88 -6.09 -8.98
C LYS A 97 -7.00 -4.97 -8.41
N ALA A 98 -6.07 -4.49 -9.22
CA ALA A 98 -5.30 -3.28 -8.94
C ALA A 98 -5.70 -2.16 -9.90
N PHE A 99 -5.86 -0.95 -9.37
CA PHE A 99 -6.03 0.28 -10.15
C PHE A 99 -4.78 1.13 -10.00
N LEU A 100 -4.01 1.23 -11.09
CA LEU A 100 -2.82 2.06 -11.21
C LEU A 100 -2.89 2.85 -12.52
N LYS A 101 -2.47 4.11 -12.48
CA LYS A 101 -2.29 4.88 -13.71
C LYS A 101 -0.94 4.53 -14.34
N PRO A 102 -0.80 4.65 -15.67
CA PRO A 102 0.51 4.60 -16.30
C PRO A 102 1.45 5.62 -15.66
N TYR A 103 2.66 5.18 -15.33
CA TYR A 103 3.70 6.04 -14.83
C TYR A 103 4.58 6.53 -15.98
N HIS A 104 4.90 7.82 -15.95
CA HIS A 104 5.63 8.52 -17.00
C HIS A 104 6.87 9.17 -16.40
N GLU A 105 7.99 8.45 -16.43
CA GLU A 105 9.23 8.90 -15.80
C GLU A 105 9.76 10.24 -16.33
N GLU A 106 9.46 10.54 -17.59
CA GLU A 106 9.80 11.78 -18.27
C GLU A 106 9.17 13.01 -17.61
N ASN A 107 8.08 12.84 -16.87
CA ASN A 107 7.34 13.93 -16.22
C ASN A 107 7.82 14.21 -14.78
N ILE A 108 8.70 13.38 -14.22
CA ILE A 108 9.13 13.50 -12.82
C ILE A 108 10.05 14.71 -12.67
N PHE A 109 9.76 15.57 -11.69
CA PHE A 109 10.64 16.69 -11.38
C PHE A 109 11.71 16.33 -10.32
N ILE A 110 12.70 17.22 -10.16
CA ILE A 110 13.89 16.92 -9.36
C ILE A 110 13.59 16.66 -7.87
N MET A 111 12.54 17.24 -7.29
CA MET A 111 12.24 17.00 -5.87
C MET A 111 11.58 15.65 -5.66
N GLU A 112 10.68 15.23 -6.56
CA GLU A 112 10.06 13.91 -6.51
C GLU A 112 11.12 12.81 -6.47
N ARG A 113 12.07 12.84 -7.41
CA ARG A 113 13.19 11.88 -7.47
C ARG A 113 14.06 11.83 -6.21
N LYS A 114 14.10 12.93 -5.45
CA LYS A 114 14.95 13.08 -4.27
C LYS A 114 14.25 12.74 -2.97
N ARG A 115 12.91 12.80 -2.91
CA ARG A 115 12.14 12.71 -1.67
C ARG A 115 11.44 11.37 -1.47
N TRP A 116 11.14 10.67 -2.55
CA TRP A 116 10.44 9.40 -2.51
C TRP A 116 11.18 8.37 -3.36
N ASP A 117 10.86 7.10 -3.11
CA ASP A 117 11.13 6.06 -4.09
C ASP A 117 9.96 5.93 -5.05
N ASN A 118 10.16 6.46 -6.26
CA ASN A 118 9.14 6.53 -7.30
C ASN A 118 9.54 5.68 -8.50
N LYS A 119 10.65 4.95 -8.41
CA LYS A 119 11.25 4.24 -9.55
C LYS A 119 11.45 2.76 -9.27
N GLU A 120 11.62 2.38 -8.02
CA GLU A 120 11.83 0.98 -7.63
C GLU A 120 10.58 0.36 -7.01
N VAL A 121 9.41 1.01 -7.08
CA VAL A 121 8.19 0.39 -6.54
C VAL A 121 7.64 -0.67 -7.51
N TYR A 122 7.58 -1.92 -7.04
CA TYR A 122 7.23 -3.14 -7.78
C TYR A 122 5.74 -3.48 -7.75
#